data_AF-A0ABD0RDE7-F1
#
_entry.id   AF-A0ABD0RDE7-F1
#
_cell.length_a   1.000
_cell.length_b   1.000
_cell.length_c   1.000
_cell.angle_alpha   90.00
_cell.angle_beta   90.00
_cell.angle_gamma   90.00
#
_symmetry.space_group_name_H-M   'P 1'
#
loop_
_entity.id
_entity.type
_entity.pdbx_description
1 polymer ?
#
loop_
_entity_poly.entity_id
_entity_poly.type
_entity_poly.pdbx_seq_one_letter_code
_entity_poly.pdbx_strand_id
1 'polypeptide(L)' 'KGLDSTTLAIHDQEIYCKSCYGKKYGPKGYGYGQGAGTLNMDRGERLGIKPE' A
#
# COMPACT_ATOMS: atom_id res chain seq x y z
N LYS A 1 15.26 1.88 0.09
CA LYS A 1 15.05 2.94 -0.93
C LYS A 1 14.38 4.09 -0.20
N GLY A 2 15.05 5.24 -0.09
CA GLY A 2 14.60 6.37 0.73
C GLY A 2 13.28 6.96 0.23
N LEU A 3 12.51 7.57 1.12
CA LEU A 3 11.25 8.23 0.80
C LEU A 3 11.53 9.70 0.50
N ASP A 4 11.14 10.17 -0.69
CA ASP A 4 11.25 11.57 -1.11
C ASP A 4 9.87 12.25 -1.12
N SER A 5 9.84 13.57 -0.91
CA SER A 5 8.61 14.37 -0.80
C SER A 5 7.69 14.28 -2.03
N THR A 6 8.21 13.84 -3.18
CA THR A 6 7.47 13.68 -4.43
C THR A 6 6.88 12.28 -4.63
N THR A 7 7.38 11.26 -3.92
CA THR A 7 6.92 9.87 -4.01
C THR A 7 6.20 9.36 -2.76
N LEU A 8 6.12 10.18 -1.71
CA LEU A 8 5.35 9.89 -0.50
C LEU A 8 3.87 10.29 -0.63
N ALA A 9 3.03 9.59 0.11
CA ALA A 9 1.61 9.87 0.31
C ALA A 9 1.37 10.02 1.81
N ILE A 10 0.61 11.03 2.21
CA ILE A 10 0.27 11.30 3.61
C ILE A 10 -1.20 10.93 3.80
N HIS A 11 -1.50 10.15 4.83
CA HIS A 11 -2.87 9.87 5.27
C HIS A 11 -2.96 10.18 6.76
N ASP A 12 -3.88 11.06 7.12
CA ASP A 12 -4.01 11.62 8.48
C ASP A 12 -2.68 12.18 9.01
N GLN A 13 -1.94 11.41 9.81
CA GLN A 13 -0.68 11.78 10.45
C GLN A 13 0.45 10.77 10.15
N GLU A 14 0.22 9.83 9.23
CA GLU A 14 1.18 8.81 8.86
C GLU A 14 1.68 9.00 7.43
N ILE A 15 2.99 8.81 7.25
CA ILE A 15 3.66 8.94 5.96
C ILE A 15 3.83 7.55 5.33
N TYR A 16 3.37 7.41 4.10
CA TYR A 16 3.41 6.18 3.33
C TYR A 16 4.19 6.34 2.03
N CYS A 17 4.77 5.25 1.54
CA CYS A 17 5.12 5.16 0.13
C CYS A 17 3.85 4.99 -0.71
N LYS A 18 3.81 5.42 -1.98
CA LYS A 18 2.64 5.20 -2.88
C LYS A 18 2.15 3.75 -2.88
N SER A 19 3.07 2.79 -2.96
CA SER A 19 2.74 1.36 -2.92
C SER A 19 2.14 0.93 -1.57
N CYS A 20 2.63 1.48 -0.47
CA CYS A 20 2.20 1.19 0.90
C CYS A 20 0.81 1.79 1.16
N TYR A 21 0.60 3.03 0.71
CA TYR A 21 -0.69 3.71 0.75
C TYR A 21 -1.75 2.92 -0.04
N GLY A 22 -1.43 2.50 -1.26
CA GLY A 22 -2.32 1.66 -2.07
C GLY A 22 -2.60 0.29 -1.41
N LYS A 23 -1.62 -0.30 -0.74
CA LYS A 23 -1.80 -1.52 0.04
C LYS A 23 -2.64 -1.33 1.31
N LYS A 24 -2.62 -0.18 1.98
CA LYS A 24 -3.45 0.09 3.17
C LYS A 24 -4.86 0.56 2.80
N TYR A 25 -4.96 1.64 2.01
CA TYR A 25 -6.20 2.38 1.73
C TYR A 25 -6.76 2.16 0.33
N GLY A 26 -5.98 1.61 -0.59
CA GLY A 26 -6.49 1.27 -1.91
C GLY A 26 -7.51 0.13 -1.85
N PRO A 27 -8.35 -0.06 -2.90
CA PRO A 27 -9.42 -1.05 -2.89
C PRO A 27 -8.98 -2.43 -2.37
N LYS A 28 -9.84 -3.14 -1.66
CA LYS A 28 -9.54 -4.48 -1.15
C LYS A 28 -10.57 -5.42 -1.74
N GLY A 29 -10.12 -6.47 -2.43
CA GLY A 29 -11.01 -7.38 -3.15
C GLY A 29 -10.26 -8.47 -3.88
N TYR A 30 -11.03 -9.37 -4.52
CA TYR A 30 -10.49 -10.50 -5.27
C TYR A 30 -9.68 -10.01 -6.48
N GLY A 31 -8.35 -10.03 -6.35
CA GLY A 31 -7.39 -9.66 -7.38
C GLY A 31 -6.86 -8.22 -7.31
N TYR A 32 -6.24 -7.81 -6.20
CA TYR A 32 -5.65 -6.47 -6.14
C TYR A 32 -4.42 -6.36 -7.06
N GLY A 33 -4.68 -5.84 -8.26
CA GLY A 33 -3.82 -5.89 -9.43
C GLY A 33 -4.62 -6.46 -10.60
N GLN A 34 -5.06 -5.61 -11.54
CA GLN A 34 -5.91 -5.95 -12.70
C GLN A 34 -5.17 -6.81 -13.75
N GLY A 35 -4.42 -7.83 -13.31
CA GLY A 35 -3.61 -8.69 -14.15
C GLY A 35 -3.20 -9.96 -13.41
N ALA A 36 -3.26 -11.10 -14.11
CA ALA A 36 -3.01 -12.43 -13.56
C ALA A 36 -1.61 -12.63 -12.90
N GLY A 37 -0.68 -11.70 -13.09
CA GLY A 37 0.69 -11.76 -12.53
C GLY A 37 0.94 -10.92 -11.27
N THR A 38 -0.02 -10.13 -10.79
CA THR A 38 0.17 -9.20 -9.64
C THR A 38 -0.79 -9.43 -8.49
N LEU A 39 -1.49 -10.57 -8.47
CA LEU A 39 -2.45 -10.97 -7.44
C LEU A 39 -1.72 -11.29 -6.13
N ASN A 40 -1.25 -10.26 -5.42
CA ASN A 40 -0.68 -10.43 -4.10
C ASN A 40 -1.64 -9.81 -3.07
N MET A 41 -2.17 -10.64 -2.18
CA MET A 41 -3.02 -10.21 -1.06
C MET A 41 -2.20 -9.59 0.08
N ASP A 42 -1.09 -8.94 -0.26
CA ASP A 42 -0.19 -8.31 0.70
C ASP A 42 -0.85 -7.04 1.20
N ARG A 43 -1.57 -7.18 2.32
CA ARG A 43 -2.19 -6.07 3.06
C ARG A 43 -1.15 -5.14 3.69
N GLY A 44 0.14 -5.38 3.42
CA GLY A 44 1.24 -4.60 3.93
C GLY A 44 1.62 -4.94 5.38
N GLU A 45 1.14 -6.05 5.94
CA GLU A 45 1.48 -6.49 7.31
C GLU A 45 3.00 -6.62 7.51
N ARG A 46 3.70 -7.15 6.50
CA ARG A 46 5.18 -7.20 6.46
C ARG A 46 5.86 -5.82 6.35
N LEU A 47 5.10 -4.78 6.06
CA LEU A 47 5.52 -3.38 6.07
C LEU A 47 5.07 -2.66 7.36
N GLY A 48 4.52 -3.38 8.34
CA GLY A 48 3.99 -2.83 9.58
C GLY A 48 2.59 -2.22 9.46
N ILE A 49 1.90 -2.39 8.33
CA ILE A 49 0.52 -1.93 8.14
C ILE A 49 -0.40 -2.88 8.90
N LYS A 50 -0.96 -2.42 10.02
CA LYS A 50 -1.93 -3.18 10.81
C LYS A 50 -3.32 -3.09 10.15
N PRO A 51 -4.00 -4.21 9.89
CA PRO A 51 -5.42 -4.20 9.60
C PRO A 51 -6.16 -3.89 10.90
N GLU A 52 -6.86 -2.76 10.94
CA GLU A 52 -7.88 -2.49 11.95
C GLU A 52 -9.21 -3.13 11.51
#